data_AF-A0A257Q0L9-F1
#
_entry.id   AF-A0A257Q0L9-F1
#
_cell.length_a   1.000
_cell.length_b   1.000
_cell.length_c   1.000
_cell.angle_alpha   90.00
_cell.angle_beta   90.00
_cell.angle_gamma   90.00
#
_symmetry.space_group_name_H-M   'P 1'
#
loop_
_entity.id
_entity.type
_entity.pdbx_description
1 polymer ?
#
loop_
_entity_poly.entity_id
_entity_poly.type
_entity_poly.pdbx_seq_one_letter_code
_entity_poly.pdbx_strand_id
1 'polypeptide(L)'
;MSNWGLGLAAAAVALTLSNSAFAFDTSADKSAPKVSGIGMNITDAAIKPWNISYFYDGTNLPDGSGTVSAGEKIYSAQCAMCHGDFGEGAHGYPKMVGDPVDQFEASAKAGVDAVSNRGLNNNWGNAPTLMDMIHRAMPFYAPGTLTTDEAY
;
A
#
# COMPACT_ATOMS: atom_id res chain seq x y z
N MET A 1 63.30 19.89 34.89
CA MET A 1 62.41 18.79 35.31
C MET A 1 61.22 18.78 34.37
N SER A 2 60.90 17.61 33.83
CA SER A 2 59.94 17.33 32.76
C SER A 2 58.54 17.91 33.01
N ASN A 3 57.89 18.43 31.95
CA ASN A 3 56.62 17.85 31.52
C ASN A 3 56.23 18.24 30.09
N TRP A 4 55.93 17.21 29.32
CA TRP A 4 55.29 17.22 28.01
C TRP A 4 53.79 17.46 28.14
N GLY A 5 53.15 17.95 27.07
CA GLY A 5 51.70 17.98 26.95
C GLY A 5 51.23 18.52 25.60
N LEU A 6 51.29 17.66 24.57
CA LEU A 6 50.59 17.87 23.29
C LEU A 6 49.08 17.83 23.54
N GLY A 7 48.39 18.93 23.29
CA GLY A 7 46.93 19.02 23.29
C GLY A 7 46.39 19.13 21.86
N LEU A 8 45.77 18.05 21.39
CA LEU A 8 45.09 17.92 20.10
C LEU A 8 44.01 19.00 19.91
N ALA A 9 44.07 19.73 18.80
CA ALA A 9 42.97 20.55 18.31
C ALA A 9 41.88 19.63 17.74
N ALA A 10 40.71 19.61 18.38
CA ALA A 10 39.52 18.94 17.88
C ALA A 10 38.95 19.73 16.69
N ALA A 11 38.99 19.15 15.49
CA ALA A 11 38.23 19.65 14.36
C ALA A 11 36.78 19.14 14.45
N ALA A 12 35.83 20.05 14.64
CA ALA A 12 34.41 19.74 14.56
C ALA A 12 34.03 19.48 13.08
N VAL A 13 33.71 18.24 12.76
CA VAL A 13 33.09 17.88 11.47
C VAL A 13 31.59 18.14 11.61
N ALA A 14 31.11 19.19 10.94
CA ALA A 14 29.69 19.43 10.80
C ALA A 14 29.08 18.36 9.87
N LEU A 15 28.26 17.47 10.44
CA LEU A 15 27.51 16.47 9.68
C LEU A 15 26.28 17.16 9.06
N THR A 16 26.34 17.51 7.78
CA THR A 16 25.15 17.95 7.05
C THR A 16 24.29 16.71 6.74
N LEU A 17 23.13 16.60 7.40
CA LEU A 17 22.09 15.64 7.06
C LEU A 17 21.51 16.02 5.69
N SER A 18 22.04 15.41 4.63
CA SER A 18 21.42 15.46 3.31
C SER A 18 20.17 14.58 3.32
N ASN A 19 19.01 15.23 3.13
CA ASN A 19 17.73 14.58 2.89
C ASN A 19 17.83 13.80 1.57
N SER A 20 18.21 12.52 1.63
CA SER A 20 18.15 11.63 0.47
C SER A 20 16.69 11.31 0.17
N ALA A 21 16.07 12.15 -0.65
CA ALA A 21 14.90 11.75 -1.41
C ALA A 21 15.30 10.51 -2.22
N PHE A 22 14.63 9.39 -2.01
CA PHE A 22 14.69 8.26 -2.93
C PHE A 22 14.08 8.71 -4.25
N ALA A 23 14.91 9.29 -5.12
CA ALA A 23 14.58 9.44 -6.52
C ALA A 23 14.46 8.02 -7.07
N PHE A 24 13.25 7.64 -7.50
CA PHE A 24 13.08 6.50 -8.39
C PHE A 24 13.91 6.81 -9.65
N ASP A 25 15.05 6.15 -9.78
CA ASP A 25 15.93 6.32 -10.92
C ASP A 25 15.25 5.72 -12.16
N THR A 26 14.64 6.59 -12.97
CA THR A 26 14.09 6.23 -14.28
C THR A 26 15.19 5.87 -15.30
N SER A 27 16.47 5.93 -14.91
CA SER A 27 17.61 5.53 -15.77
C SER A 27 17.79 4.02 -15.88
N ALA A 28 17.05 3.20 -15.11
CA ALA A 28 17.22 1.74 -15.09
C ALA A 28 16.97 1.04 -16.45
N ASP A 29 16.34 1.69 -17.43
CA ASP A 29 15.93 1.02 -18.68
C ASP A 29 16.85 1.31 -19.90
N LYS A 30 17.67 2.37 -19.88
CA LYS A 30 18.45 2.73 -21.09
C LYS A 30 19.79 2.00 -21.23
N SER A 31 20.32 1.46 -20.13
CA SER A 31 21.66 0.86 -20.06
C SER A 31 21.67 -0.60 -19.60
N ALA A 32 20.50 -1.22 -19.41
CA ALA A 32 20.42 -2.64 -19.08
C ALA A 32 21.09 -3.46 -20.21
N PRO A 33 21.97 -4.44 -19.88
CA PRO A 33 22.56 -5.31 -20.89
C PRO A 33 21.45 -6.01 -21.67
N LYS A 34 21.35 -5.72 -22.96
CA LYS A 34 20.43 -6.44 -23.84
C LYS A 34 20.89 -7.89 -23.92
N VAL A 35 20.13 -8.79 -23.31
CA VAL A 35 20.39 -10.22 -23.42
C VAL A 35 19.92 -10.66 -24.81
N SER A 36 20.86 -11.04 -25.66
CA SER A 36 20.54 -11.50 -27.03
C SER A 36 19.56 -12.68 -26.96
N GLY A 37 18.41 -12.53 -27.63
CA GLY A 37 17.37 -13.56 -27.70
C GLY A 37 16.33 -13.56 -26.57
N ILE A 38 16.35 -12.61 -25.63
CA ILE A 38 15.35 -12.51 -24.55
C ILE A 38 14.72 -11.11 -24.52
N GLY A 39 13.38 -11.06 -24.51
CA GLY A 39 12.58 -9.83 -24.42
C GLY A 39 12.41 -9.09 -25.76
N MET A 40 11.45 -8.15 -25.78
CA MET A 40 11.23 -7.23 -26.89
C MET A 40 10.74 -5.88 -26.37
N ASN A 41 10.93 -4.81 -27.16
CA ASN A 41 10.33 -3.52 -26.83
C ASN A 41 8.80 -3.64 -26.90
N ILE A 42 8.13 -3.33 -25.79
CA ILE A 42 6.67 -3.27 -25.72
C ILE A 42 6.19 -1.87 -26.14
N THR A 43 5.07 -1.80 -26.87
CA THR A 43 4.47 -0.52 -27.28
C THR A 43 3.57 0.03 -26.17
N ASP A 44 3.35 1.34 -26.13
CA ASP A 44 2.40 1.95 -25.19
C ASP A 44 0.99 1.36 -25.35
N ALA A 45 0.58 1.06 -26.59
CA ALA A 45 -0.70 0.41 -26.87
C ALA A 45 -0.77 -0.99 -26.23
N ALA A 46 0.34 -1.72 -26.19
CA ALA A 46 0.42 -3.02 -25.53
C ALA A 46 0.50 -2.92 -24.00
N ILE A 47 1.03 -1.83 -23.44
CA ILE A 47 1.05 -1.56 -21.98
C ILE A 47 -0.32 -1.11 -21.48
N LYS A 48 -1.03 -0.27 -22.25
CA LYS A 48 -2.28 0.39 -21.85
C LYS A 48 -3.29 -0.52 -21.11
N PRO A 49 -3.63 -1.73 -21.58
CA PRO A 49 -4.59 -2.60 -20.87
C PRO A 49 -4.08 -3.16 -19.54
N TRP A 50 -2.77 -3.13 -19.29
CA TRP A 50 -2.13 -3.60 -18.05
C TRP A 50 -1.85 -2.46 -17.06
N ASN A 51 -1.93 -1.21 -17.50
CA ASN A 51 -1.71 -0.03 -16.65
C ASN A 51 -2.98 0.33 -15.85
N ILE A 52 -3.37 -0.56 -14.94
CA ILE A 52 -4.63 -0.47 -14.20
C ILE A 52 -4.44 -0.16 -12.70
N SER A 53 -3.20 0.07 -12.26
CA SER A 53 -2.88 0.32 -10.84
C SER A 53 -3.34 1.69 -10.38
N TYR A 54 -3.94 1.80 -9.20
CA TYR A 54 -4.20 3.09 -8.54
C TYR A 54 -3.16 3.36 -7.45
N PHE A 55 -2.49 4.50 -7.56
CA PHE A 55 -1.45 4.86 -6.59
C PHE A 55 -2.05 5.56 -5.37
N TYR A 56 -1.30 5.52 -4.26
CA TYR A 56 -1.74 6.05 -2.97
C TYR A 56 -2.06 7.55 -2.99
N ASP A 57 -1.45 8.31 -3.92
CA ASP A 57 -1.67 9.74 -4.12
C ASP A 57 -2.88 10.04 -5.03
N GLY A 58 -3.61 9.01 -5.45
CA GLY A 58 -4.77 9.11 -6.35
C GLY A 58 -4.40 9.08 -7.83
N THR A 59 -3.12 8.97 -8.21
CA THR A 59 -2.74 8.82 -9.62
C THR A 59 -3.41 7.58 -10.22
N ASN A 60 -4.01 7.77 -11.40
CA ASN A 60 -4.75 6.76 -12.16
C ASN A 60 -6.06 6.27 -11.53
N LEU A 61 -6.52 6.87 -10.43
CA LEU A 61 -7.83 6.58 -9.85
C LEU A 61 -8.94 6.98 -10.85
N PRO A 62 -9.89 6.09 -11.18
CA PRO A 62 -10.93 6.39 -12.16
C PRO A 62 -12.01 7.30 -11.57
N ASP A 63 -12.65 8.10 -12.41
CA ASP A 63 -13.83 8.87 -12.01
C ASP A 63 -14.97 7.91 -11.61
N GLY A 64 -15.64 8.23 -10.50
CA GLY A 64 -16.79 7.47 -10.03
C GLY A 64 -17.32 8.01 -8.71
N SER A 65 -18.41 7.41 -8.24
CA SER A 65 -19.01 7.76 -6.97
C SER A 65 -19.83 6.63 -6.39
N GLY A 66 -19.83 6.54 -5.06
CA GLY A 66 -20.59 5.56 -4.30
C GLY A 66 -21.25 6.20 -3.08
N THR A 67 -22.18 5.45 -2.48
CA THR A 67 -22.76 5.82 -1.19
C THR A 67 -22.65 4.64 -0.25
N VAL A 68 -22.56 4.90 1.06
CA VAL A 68 -22.52 3.84 2.08
C VAL A 68 -23.70 2.87 1.91
N SER A 69 -24.91 3.37 1.64
CA SER A 69 -26.11 2.53 1.46
C SER A 69 -26.09 1.65 0.21
N ALA A 70 -25.38 2.07 -0.85
CA ALA A 70 -25.18 1.26 -2.06
C ALA A 70 -24.11 0.21 -1.81
N GLY A 71 -22.98 0.63 -1.21
CA GLY A 71 -21.88 -0.25 -0.82
C GLY A 71 -22.32 -1.35 0.15
N GLU A 72 -23.19 -1.07 1.11
CA GLU A 72 -23.73 -2.06 2.05
C GLU A 72 -24.44 -3.22 1.31
N LYS A 73 -25.26 -2.91 0.30
CA LYS A 73 -25.98 -3.92 -0.49
C LYS A 73 -25.03 -4.80 -1.28
N ILE A 74 -24.01 -4.18 -1.90
CA ILE A 74 -22.97 -4.89 -2.66
C ILE A 74 -22.16 -5.78 -1.72
N TYR A 75 -21.72 -5.22 -0.59
CA TYR A 75 -20.93 -5.92 0.42
C TYR A 75 -21.67 -7.14 0.98
N SER A 76 -22.93 -6.98 1.36
CA SER A 76 -23.77 -8.08 1.84
C SER A 76 -23.92 -9.18 0.78
N ALA A 77 -24.09 -8.81 -0.49
CA ALA A 77 -24.30 -9.76 -1.58
C ALA A 77 -23.03 -10.48 -2.06
N GLN A 78 -21.87 -9.81 -2.02
CA GLN A 78 -20.66 -10.27 -2.71
C GLN A 78 -19.44 -10.46 -1.80
N CYS A 79 -19.44 -9.91 -0.58
CA CYS A 79 -18.25 -9.85 0.28
C CYS A 79 -18.46 -10.56 1.63
N ALA A 80 -19.64 -10.40 2.23
CA ALA A 80 -19.92 -10.80 3.61
C ALA A 80 -19.75 -12.31 3.87
N MET A 81 -19.95 -13.14 2.84
CA MET A 81 -19.75 -14.59 2.95
C MET A 81 -18.33 -15.00 3.38
N CYS A 82 -17.34 -14.16 3.09
CA CYS A 82 -15.94 -14.34 3.50
C CYS A 82 -15.54 -13.33 4.57
N HIS A 83 -15.97 -12.07 4.44
CA HIS A 83 -15.48 -10.99 5.30
C HIS A 83 -16.36 -10.72 6.54
N GLY A 84 -17.45 -11.46 6.74
CA GLY A 84 -18.43 -11.20 7.80
C GLY A 84 -19.38 -10.06 7.44
N ASP A 85 -20.50 -9.94 8.15
CA ASP A 85 -21.52 -8.93 7.82
C ASP A 85 -21.05 -7.51 8.15
N PHE A 86 -20.15 -7.38 9.14
CA PHE A 86 -19.58 -6.12 9.61
C PHE A 86 -18.05 -6.06 9.45
N GLY A 87 -17.48 -6.93 8.62
CA GLY A 87 -16.03 -6.98 8.39
C GLY A 87 -15.24 -7.72 9.48
N GLU A 88 -15.89 -8.49 10.34
CA GLU A 88 -15.27 -9.27 11.41
C GLU A 88 -14.48 -10.50 10.91
N GLY A 89 -14.67 -10.89 9.65
CA GLY A 89 -14.08 -12.08 9.03
C GLY A 89 -14.87 -13.36 9.35
N ALA A 90 -15.17 -14.16 8.31
CA ALA A 90 -15.81 -15.46 8.48
C ALA A 90 -14.76 -16.58 8.55
N HIS A 91 -14.83 -17.47 9.54
CA HIS A 91 -14.14 -18.78 9.59
C HIS A 91 -12.75 -18.89 8.90
N GLY A 92 -11.80 -18.00 9.24
CA GLY A 92 -10.42 -18.05 8.75
C GLY A 92 -10.14 -17.20 7.50
N TYR A 93 -11.15 -16.53 6.95
CA TYR A 93 -10.98 -15.49 5.94
C TYR A 93 -10.54 -14.16 6.58
N PRO A 94 -9.89 -13.27 5.82
CA PRO A 94 -9.41 -12.00 6.35
C PRO A 94 -10.55 -11.14 6.89
N LYS A 95 -10.36 -10.58 8.08
CA LYS A 95 -11.24 -9.53 8.59
C LYS A 95 -10.93 -8.18 7.94
N MET A 96 -11.95 -7.34 7.80
CA MET A 96 -11.85 -5.98 7.25
C MET A 96 -11.78 -4.93 8.36
N VAL A 97 -12.36 -5.20 9.53
CA VAL A 97 -12.37 -4.27 10.67
C VAL A 97 -11.50 -4.79 11.80
N GLY A 98 -10.52 -3.97 12.16
CA GLY A 98 -9.58 -4.14 13.26
C GLY A 98 -10.10 -3.53 14.55
N ASP A 99 -9.28 -3.58 15.60
CA ASP A 99 -9.55 -2.86 16.84
C ASP A 99 -9.59 -1.34 16.56
N PRO A 100 -10.32 -0.55 17.38
CA PRO A 100 -10.22 0.90 17.36
C PRO A 100 -8.76 1.37 17.38
N VAL A 101 -8.46 2.46 16.67
CA VAL A 101 -7.07 2.91 16.44
C VAL A 101 -6.32 3.15 17.75
N ASP A 102 -6.99 3.74 18.76
CA ASP A 102 -6.44 3.96 20.10
C ASP A 102 -6.06 2.65 20.81
N GLN A 103 -6.90 1.63 20.71
CA GLN A 103 -6.65 0.29 21.26
C GLN A 103 -5.53 -0.43 20.49
N PHE A 104 -5.52 -0.30 19.16
CA PHE A 104 -4.46 -0.86 18.32
C PHE A 104 -3.10 -0.22 18.65
N GLU A 105 -3.04 1.11 18.81
CA GLU A 105 -1.80 1.80 19.20
C GLU A 105 -1.30 1.37 20.58
N ALA A 106 -2.20 1.21 21.55
CA ALA A 106 -1.84 0.72 22.88
C ALA A 106 -1.28 -0.71 22.81
N SER A 107 -1.93 -1.57 22.02
CA SER A 107 -1.51 -2.95 21.76
C SER A 107 -0.14 -3.01 21.08
N ALA A 108 0.10 -2.18 20.06
CA ALA A 108 1.37 -2.10 19.37
C ALA A 108 2.51 -1.66 20.30
N LYS A 109 2.29 -0.64 21.13
CA LYS A 109 3.27 -0.17 22.13
C LYS A 109 3.59 -1.23 23.20
N ALA A 110 2.61 -2.06 23.54
CA ALA A 110 2.77 -3.17 24.47
C ALA A 110 3.37 -4.44 23.83
N GLY A 111 3.67 -4.42 22.53
CA GLY A 111 4.23 -5.57 21.81
C GLY A 111 3.24 -6.70 21.53
N VAL A 112 1.94 -6.41 21.54
CA VAL A 112 0.84 -7.37 21.28
C VAL A 112 0.12 -7.08 19.96
N ASP A 113 0.88 -6.59 18.98
CA ASP A 113 0.42 -6.42 17.59
C ASP A 113 0.21 -7.79 16.93
N ALA A 114 -1.03 -8.12 16.55
CA ALA A 114 -1.42 -9.44 16.05
C ALA A 114 -2.40 -9.35 14.88
N VAL A 115 -2.49 -10.41 14.06
CA VAL A 115 -3.48 -10.45 12.96
C VAL A 115 -4.92 -10.30 13.46
N SER A 116 -5.19 -10.64 14.71
CA SER A 116 -6.51 -10.52 15.33
C SER A 116 -6.90 -9.10 15.71
N ASN A 117 -5.99 -8.13 15.80
CA ASN A 117 -6.30 -6.72 16.11
C ASN A 117 -6.13 -5.76 14.91
N ARG A 118 -5.52 -6.21 13.80
CA ARG A 118 -5.36 -5.42 12.57
C ARG A 118 -6.57 -5.46 11.64
N GLY A 119 -6.88 -4.37 10.98
CA GLY A 119 -7.85 -4.30 9.89
C GLY A 119 -7.62 -3.07 8.99
N LEU A 120 -8.56 -2.79 8.09
CA LEU A 120 -8.51 -1.64 7.20
C LEU A 120 -8.43 -0.32 7.98
N ASN A 121 -9.20 -0.20 9.06
CA ASN A 121 -9.32 1.01 9.86
C ASN A 121 -8.05 1.42 10.62
N ASN A 122 -7.12 0.50 10.86
CA ASN A 122 -5.95 0.76 11.72
C ASN A 122 -4.59 0.38 11.11
N ASN A 123 -4.56 -0.43 10.04
CA ASN A 123 -3.31 -0.93 9.45
C ASN A 123 -3.21 -0.65 7.95
N TRP A 124 -4.25 -0.13 7.29
CA TRP A 124 -4.18 0.29 5.88
C TRP A 124 -3.96 1.79 5.77
N GLY A 125 -3.05 2.20 4.90
CA GLY A 125 -2.57 3.60 4.86
C GLY A 125 -3.41 4.56 4.01
N ASN A 126 -3.98 4.11 2.89
CA ASN A 126 -4.59 5.02 1.90
C ASN A 126 -5.80 4.39 1.21
N ALA A 127 -6.90 5.15 1.07
CA ALA A 127 -8.12 4.72 0.40
C ALA A 127 -7.92 4.33 -1.08
N PRO A 128 -7.10 5.03 -1.90
CA PRO A 128 -6.84 4.60 -3.28
C PRO A 128 -6.25 3.19 -3.39
N THR A 129 -5.42 2.76 -2.43
CA THR A 129 -4.88 1.39 -2.41
C THR A 129 -5.95 0.35 -2.11
N LEU A 130 -6.94 0.70 -1.28
CA LEU A 130 -8.11 -0.15 -1.05
C LEU A 130 -8.98 -0.25 -2.31
N MET A 131 -9.21 0.88 -2.99
CA MET A 131 -9.93 0.91 -4.26
C MET A 131 -9.25 0.06 -5.35
N ASP A 132 -7.92 0.13 -5.47
CA ASP A 132 -7.16 -0.73 -6.40
C ASP A 132 -7.43 -2.21 -6.12
N MET A 133 -7.33 -2.60 -4.85
CA MET A 133 -7.55 -3.99 -4.44
C MET A 133 -9.00 -4.44 -4.73
N ILE A 134 -9.99 -3.62 -4.37
CA ILE A 134 -11.40 -3.97 -4.56
C ILE A 134 -11.72 -4.08 -6.05
N HIS A 135 -11.44 -3.05 -6.83
CA HIS A 135 -11.85 -3.01 -8.23
C HIS A 135 -11.09 -4.04 -9.09
N ARG A 136 -9.82 -4.31 -8.79
CA ARG A 136 -9.00 -5.25 -9.57
C ARG A 136 -9.15 -6.70 -9.15
N ALA A 137 -9.26 -6.97 -7.85
CA ALA A 137 -9.08 -8.32 -7.32
C ALA A 137 -10.32 -8.86 -6.58
N MET A 138 -11.33 -8.03 -6.32
CA MET A 138 -12.57 -8.45 -5.67
C MET A 138 -13.78 -8.44 -6.63
N PRO A 139 -14.83 -9.23 -6.34
CA PRO A 139 -14.87 -10.31 -5.35
C PRO A 139 -13.86 -11.41 -5.67
N PHE A 140 -13.30 -12.08 -4.66
CA PHE A 140 -12.22 -13.07 -4.87
C PHE A 140 -12.60 -14.19 -5.86
N TYR A 141 -13.87 -14.59 -5.91
CA TYR A 141 -14.37 -15.62 -6.83
C TYR A 141 -14.65 -15.09 -8.26
N ALA A 142 -14.64 -13.77 -8.47
CA ALA A 142 -14.94 -13.11 -9.74
C ALA A 142 -14.22 -11.74 -9.84
N PRO A 143 -12.88 -11.70 -9.85
CA PRO A 143 -12.12 -10.46 -9.87
C PRO A 143 -12.40 -9.62 -11.13
N GLY A 144 -12.40 -8.30 -10.99
CA GLY A 144 -12.59 -7.37 -12.11
C GLY A 144 -14.02 -7.32 -12.67
N THR A 145 -15.01 -7.77 -11.89
CA THR A 145 -16.42 -7.73 -12.29
C THR A 145 -17.20 -6.54 -11.75
N LEU A 146 -16.68 -5.86 -10.72
CA LEU A 146 -17.27 -4.62 -10.24
C LEU A 146 -17.05 -3.51 -11.25
N THR A 147 -18.08 -2.68 -11.44
CA THR A 147 -17.91 -1.37 -12.06
C THR A 147 -17.16 -0.43 -11.12
N THR A 148 -16.68 0.69 -11.65
CA THR A 148 -16.01 1.71 -10.85
C THR A 148 -16.92 2.27 -9.75
N ASP A 149 -18.18 2.58 -10.04
CA ASP A 149 -19.13 3.09 -9.05
C ASP A 149 -19.51 2.05 -7.99
N GLU A 150 -19.51 0.75 -8.32
CA GLU A 150 -19.75 -0.32 -7.35
C GLU A 150 -18.56 -0.55 -6.41
N ALA A 151 -17.34 -0.20 -6.87
CA ALA A 151 -16.13 -0.29 -6.05
C ALA A 151 -15.92 0.96 -5.15
N TYR A 152 -16.55 2.09 -5.47
CA TYR A 152 -16.57 3.33 -4.68
C TYR A 152 -17.52 3.27 -3.48
#